data_AF-A0A972JWR0-F1
#
_entry.id   AF-A0A972JWR0-F1
#
_cell.length_a   1.000
_cell.length_b   1.000
_cell.length_c   1.000
_cell.angle_alpha   90.00
_cell.angle_beta   90.00
_cell.angle_gamma   90.00
#
_symmetry.space_group_name_H-M   'P 1'
#
loop_
_entity.id
_entity.type
_entity.pdbx_description
1 polymer ?
#
loop_
_entity_poly.entity_id
_entity_poly.type
_entity_poly.pdbx_seq_one_letter_code
_entity_poly.pdbx_strand_id
1 'polypeptide(L)'
;MDEHQTSNPNSSTRQEIHDTDPFIEERLNQMNIPLPPPPFVPYAYKSKLMAGLLAFFIPGTGHLYLGMMQKGLQIMMLIVIDICLIIAFNSERNTENPVQTFFGLMLPVIYFYNLFDTMHSTEKVNARNAFLYQGDSYNGHIHNGFDEPVGQIFTSKKTGLLLIAGGIMIFLFSIKPQWFSELLHLMNSYLGAFVLIGIGIFMFLHKKK
;
A
#
# COMPACT_ATOMS: atom_id res chain seq x y z
N MET A 1 57.07 35.15 -24.84
CA MET A 1 55.68 34.67 -24.74
C MET A 1 55.76 33.36 -23.99
N ASP A 2 55.50 33.47 -22.70
CA ASP A 2 55.65 32.44 -21.69
C ASP A 2 54.43 31.50 -21.72
N GLU A 3 54.67 30.19 -21.73
CA GLU A 3 53.65 29.22 -21.32
C GLU A 3 54.29 28.20 -20.38
N HIS A 4 54.15 28.49 -19.08
CA HIS A 4 54.34 27.53 -18.01
C HIS A 4 53.20 26.49 -18.08
N GLN A 5 53.51 25.30 -18.58
CA GLN A 5 52.58 24.17 -18.50
C GLN A 5 52.73 23.49 -17.13
N THR A 6 51.73 23.71 -16.29
CA THR A 6 51.60 23.11 -14.96
C THR A 6 51.29 21.63 -15.12
N SER A 7 52.16 20.77 -14.59
CA SER A 7 51.92 19.33 -14.47
C SER A 7 50.80 19.10 -13.45
N ASN A 8 49.66 18.60 -13.94
CA ASN A 8 48.50 18.23 -13.14
C ASN A 8 48.77 16.89 -12.42
N PRO A 9 48.81 16.82 -11.08
CA PRO A 9 49.18 15.61 -10.33
C PRO A 9 48.07 14.56 -10.22
N ASN A 10 46.88 14.80 -10.81
CA ASN A 10 45.72 13.91 -10.69
C ASN A 10 45.57 12.89 -11.83
N SER A 11 46.54 12.76 -12.74
CA SER A 11 46.51 11.74 -13.81
C SER A 11 46.89 10.34 -13.34
N SER A 12 47.64 10.22 -12.23
CA SER A 12 48.19 8.95 -11.74
C SER A 12 47.14 8.00 -11.16
N THR A 13 46.02 8.51 -10.66
CA THR A 13 45.05 7.70 -9.90
C THR A 13 43.95 7.08 -10.78
N ARG A 14 43.79 7.53 -12.03
CA ARG A 14 42.68 7.07 -12.91
C ARG A 14 43.07 5.93 -13.87
N GLN A 15 44.37 5.66 -14.04
CA GLN A 15 44.86 4.61 -14.94
C GLN A 15 45.07 3.25 -14.24
N GLU A 16 45.08 3.21 -12.90
CA GLU A 16 45.49 2.01 -12.14
C GLU A 16 44.43 0.88 -12.05
N ILE A 17 43.23 1.06 -12.61
CA ILE A 17 42.15 0.04 -12.56
C ILE A 17 41.94 -0.66 -13.92
N HIS A 18 42.63 -0.25 -14.99
CA HIS A 18 42.40 -0.78 -16.35
C HIS A 18 43.62 -1.47 -16.99
N ASP A 19 44.71 -1.69 -16.25
CA ASP A 19 45.81 -2.57 -16.68
C ASP A 19 45.85 -3.82 -15.78
N THR A 20 44.81 -4.64 -15.85
CA THR A 20 44.88 -6.00 -15.32
C THR A 20 45.66 -6.86 -16.31
N ASP A 21 46.84 -7.34 -15.92
CA ASP A 21 47.62 -8.28 -16.70
C ASP A 21 46.74 -9.47 -17.15
N PRO A 22 46.82 -9.92 -18.42
CA PRO A 22 46.01 -11.05 -18.91
C PRO A 22 46.26 -12.34 -18.10
N PHE A 23 47.46 -12.48 -17.54
CA PHE A 23 47.81 -13.55 -16.61
C PHE A 23 47.00 -13.48 -15.30
N ILE A 24 46.77 -12.28 -14.77
CA ILE A 24 46.01 -12.07 -13.54
C ILE A 24 44.52 -12.28 -13.80
N GLU A 25 43.98 -11.83 -14.94
CA GLU A 25 42.60 -12.14 -15.34
C GLU A 25 42.37 -13.65 -15.49
N GLU A 26 43.30 -14.36 -16.14
CA GLU A 26 43.18 -15.81 -16.33
C GLU A 26 43.28 -16.58 -15.00
N ARG A 27 44.12 -16.11 -14.07
CA ARG A 27 44.20 -16.67 -12.70
C ARG A 27 42.94 -16.38 -11.89
N LEU A 28 42.35 -15.20 -12.03
CA LEU A 28 41.10 -14.82 -11.37
C LEU A 28 39.90 -15.57 -11.92
N ASN A 29 39.89 -15.92 -13.21
CA ASN A 29 38.82 -16.71 -13.81
C ASN A 29 38.99 -18.22 -13.53
N GLN A 30 40.23 -18.70 -13.38
CA GLN A 30 40.53 -20.08 -12.96
C GLN A 30 40.23 -20.34 -11.49
N MET A 31 40.52 -19.37 -10.62
CA MET A 31 40.05 -19.43 -9.25
C MET A 31 38.58 -19.04 -9.28
N ASN A 32 37.67 -20.01 -9.16
CA ASN A 32 36.22 -19.79 -8.99
C ASN A 32 35.94 -19.09 -7.63
N ILE A 33 36.53 -17.91 -7.41
CA ILE A 33 36.35 -17.07 -6.24
C ILE A 33 35.00 -16.42 -6.45
N PRO A 34 33.97 -16.77 -5.66
CA PRO A 34 32.74 -16.00 -5.70
C PRO A 34 33.11 -14.56 -5.37
N LEU A 35 32.81 -13.64 -6.29
CA LEU A 35 33.07 -12.22 -6.13
C LEU A 35 32.59 -11.81 -4.72
N PRO A 36 33.41 -11.04 -3.95
CA PRO A 36 32.96 -10.54 -2.67
C PRO A 36 31.63 -9.81 -2.89
N PRO A 37 30.61 -10.05 -2.04
CA PRO A 37 29.34 -9.38 -2.20
C PRO A 37 29.60 -7.86 -2.28
N PRO A 38 28.92 -7.14 -3.18
CA PRO A 38 29.12 -5.71 -3.32
C PRO A 38 28.99 -5.04 -1.94
N PRO A 39 29.81 -3.99 -1.66
CA PRO A 39 29.74 -3.27 -0.39
C PRO A 39 28.29 -2.86 -0.13
N PHE A 40 27.81 -3.07 1.10
CA PHE A 40 26.44 -2.77 1.53
C PHE A 40 25.95 -1.46 0.90
N VAL A 41 25.18 -1.55 -0.19
CA VAL A 41 24.56 -0.37 -0.77
C VAL A 41 23.49 0.07 0.23
N PRO A 42 23.52 1.32 0.72
CA PRO A 42 22.49 1.80 1.62
C PRO A 42 21.15 1.70 0.89
N TYR A 43 20.30 0.79 1.36
CA TYR A 43 18.98 0.61 0.80
C TYR A 43 18.19 1.92 0.92
N ALA A 44 17.44 2.29 -0.12
CA ALA A 44 16.55 3.44 -0.11
C ALA A 44 15.38 3.17 0.85
N TYR A 45 15.60 3.41 2.14
CA TYR A 45 14.61 3.24 3.17
C TYR A 45 13.47 4.22 2.92
N LYS A 46 12.27 3.72 2.55
CA LYS A 46 11.10 4.60 2.48
C LYS A 46 10.77 5.04 3.90
N SER A 47 10.62 6.35 4.08
CA SER A 47 10.38 6.93 5.40
C SER A 47 8.96 6.61 5.87
N LYS A 48 8.87 5.90 7.00
CA LYS A 48 7.59 5.57 7.67
C LYS A 48 6.77 6.82 7.96
N LEU A 49 7.44 7.93 8.29
CA LEU A 49 6.80 9.19 8.62
C LEU A 49 6.14 9.84 7.41
N MET A 50 6.77 9.85 6.23
CA MET A 50 6.13 10.43 5.03
C MET A 50 4.96 9.58 4.56
N ALA A 51 5.08 8.25 4.62
CA ALA A 51 3.98 7.35 4.30
C ALA A 51 2.77 7.55 5.23
N GLY A 52 3.01 7.60 6.54
CA GLY A 52 1.96 7.83 7.53
C GLY A 52 1.37 9.24 7.44
N LEU A 53 2.18 10.26 7.18
CA LEU A 53 1.75 11.64 7.04
C LEU A 53 0.88 11.82 5.78
N LEU A 54 1.24 11.20 4.66
CA LEU A 54 0.36 11.14 3.47
C LEU A 54 -0.96 10.42 3.79
N ALA A 55 -0.92 9.26 4.44
CA ALA A 55 -2.13 8.54 4.84
C ALA A 55 -3.03 9.34 5.79
N PHE A 56 -2.44 10.23 6.60
CA PHE A 56 -3.16 11.15 7.47
C PHE A 56 -3.85 12.25 6.65
N PHE A 57 -3.15 12.97 5.77
CA PHE A 57 -3.78 14.04 5.00
C PHE A 57 -4.86 13.54 4.04
N ILE A 58 -4.59 12.44 3.33
CA ILE A 58 -5.53 11.87 2.38
C ILE A 58 -5.53 10.35 2.56
N PRO A 59 -6.63 9.77 3.08
CA PRO A 59 -6.68 8.35 3.33
C PRO A 59 -6.51 7.54 2.04
N GLY A 60 -5.73 6.46 2.11
CA GLY A 60 -5.33 5.65 0.96
C GLY A 60 -4.08 6.13 0.21
N THR A 61 -3.64 7.39 0.36
CA THR A 61 -2.44 7.89 -0.38
C THR A 61 -1.11 7.39 0.20
N GLY A 62 -1.07 7.02 1.47
CA GLY A 62 0.13 6.40 2.07
C GLY A 62 0.50 5.08 1.40
N HIS A 63 -0.49 4.23 1.10
CA HIS A 63 -0.26 3.01 0.32
C HIS A 63 0.19 3.31 -1.12
N LEU A 64 -0.29 4.40 -1.71
CA LEU A 64 0.13 4.85 -3.04
C LEU A 64 1.60 5.29 -3.04
N TYR A 65 2.08 5.96 -2.00
CA TYR A 65 3.48 6.36 -1.83
C TYR A 65 4.45 5.15 -1.76
N LEU A 66 3.95 4.03 -1.24
CA LEU A 66 4.71 2.77 -1.17
C LEU A 66 4.67 1.97 -2.48
N GLY A 67 3.93 2.42 -3.50
CA GLY A 67 3.70 1.68 -4.74
C GLY A 67 2.58 0.66 -4.67
N MET A 68 1.86 0.54 -3.54
CA MET A 68 0.71 -0.36 -3.38
C MET A 68 -0.60 0.31 -3.81
N MET A 69 -0.71 0.63 -5.10
CA MET A 69 -1.87 1.34 -5.67
C MET A 69 -3.20 0.65 -5.34
N GLN A 70 -3.24 -0.69 -5.43
CA GLN A 70 -4.47 -1.45 -5.23
C GLN A 70 -5.05 -1.31 -3.82
N LYS A 71 -4.20 -1.36 -2.79
CA LYS A 71 -4.64 -1.21 -1.40
C LYS A 71 -5.10 0.22 -1.11
N GLY A 72 -4.36 1.21 -1.61
CA GLY A 72 -4.74 2.61 -1.48
C GLY A 72 -6.10 2.90 -2.11
N LEU A 73 -6.34 2.37 -3.31
CA LEU A 73 -7.60 2.55 -4.03
C LEU A 73 -8.77 1.84 -3.35
N GLN A 74 -8.55 0.67 -2.74
CA GLN A 74 -9.57 -0.01 -1.95
C GLN A 74 -9.99 0.81 -0.73
N ILE A 75 -9.04 1.41 -0.02
CA ILE A 75 -9.32 2.28 1.13
C ILE A 75 -10.08 3.55 0.67
N MET A 76 -9.65 4.17 -0.44
CA MET A 76 -10.37 5.30 -1.02
C MET A 76 -11.81 4.94 -1.38
N MET A 77 -12.01 3.79 -2.03
CA MET A 77 -13.34 3.30 -2.40
C MET A 77 -14.21 3.01 -1.16
N LEU A 78 -13.63 2.42 -0.10
CA LEU A 78 -14.33 2.20 1.16
C LEU A 78 -14.84 3.50 1.79
N ILE A 79 -14.00 4.54 1.80
CA ILE A 79 -14.39 5.85 2.33
C ILE A 79 -15.47 6.52 1.47
N VAL A 80 -15.36 6.41 0.14
CA VAL A 80 -16.40 6.92 -0.76
C VAL A 80 -17.73 6.19 -0.51
N ILE A 81 -17.71 4.87 -0.36
CA ILE A 81 -18.90 4.08 -0.02
C ILE A 81 -19.49 4.56 1.31
N ASP A 82 -18.66 4.69 2.36
CA ASP A 82 -19.10 5.10 3.69
C ASP A 82 -19.76 6.49 3.67
N ILE A 83 -19.14 7.45 2.99
CA ILE A 83 -19.70 8.80 2.81
C ILE A 83 -21.00 8.75 2.00
N CYS A 84 -21.04 7.99 0.90
CA CYS A 84 -22.26 7.80 0.11
C CYS A 84 -23.40 7.20 0.94
N LEU A 85 -23.09 6.24 1.82
CA LEU A 85 -24.07 5.67 2.75
C LEU A 85 -24.57 6.73 3.72
N ILE A 86 -23.68 7.47 4.39
CA ILE A 86 -24.06 8.56 5.32
C ILE A 86 -25.01 9.55 4.64
N ILE A 87 -24.69 9.98 3.41
CA ILE A 87 -25.53 10.92 2.65
C ILE A 87 -26.87 10.27 2.24
N ALA A 88 -26.86 9.01 1.81
CA ALA A 88 -28.07 8.29 1.42
C ALA A 88 -29.04 8.15 2.61
N PHE A 89 -28.51 7.85 3.81
CA PHE A 89 -29.28 7.69 5.04
C PHE A 89 -29.76 9.01 5.67
N ASN A 90 -29.14 10.14 5.32
CA ASN A 90 -29.53 11.46 5.83
C ASN A 90 -30.85 11.99 5.23
N SER A 91 -31.39 11.33 4.20
CA SER A 91 -32.50 11.84 3.41
C SER A 91 -33.88 11.79 4.10
N GLU A 92 -34.03 11.04 5.19
CA GLU A 92 -35.25 10.96 6.00
C GLU A 92 -35.21 12.02 7.10
N ARG A 93 -35.61 13.25 6.77
CA ARG A 93 -35.43 14.45 7.63
C ARG A 93 -36.11 14.43 9.01
N ASN A 94 -36.94 13.44 9.34
CA ASN A 94 -37.82 13.50 10.51
C ASN A 94 -37.57 12.40 11.56
N THR A 95 -36.63 11.48 11.32
CA THR A 95 -36.30 10.41 12.27
C THR A 95 -34.79 10.34 12.45
N GLU A 96 -34.34 10.40 13.71
CA GLU A 96 -32.96 10.14 14.07
C GLU A 96 -32.63 8.69 13.70
N ASN A 97 -31.94 8.50 12.57
CA ASN A 97 -31.61 7.17 12.07
C ASN A 97 -30.34 6.67 12.79
N PRO A 98 -30.44 5.69 13.72
CA PRO A 98 -29.27 5.19 14.46
C PRO A 98 -28.20 4.58 13.53
N VAL A 99 -28.63 4.12 12.35
CA VAL A 99 -27.76 3.62 11.28
C VAL A 99 -26.81 4.71 10.75
N GLN A 100 -27.27 5.96 10.64
CA GLN A 100 -26.43 7.08 10.21
C GLN A 100 -25.28 7.31 11.20
N THR A 101 -25.59 7.32 12.51
CA THR A 101 -24.58 7.47 13.56
C THR A 101 -23.58 6.32 13.55
N PHE A 102 -24.02 5.10 13.25
CA PHE A 102 -23.14 3.94 13.13
C PHE A 102 -22.11 4.10 11.99
N PHE A 103 -22.53 4.51 10.79
CA PHE A 103 -21.60 4.77 9.68
C PHE A 103 -20.69 5.98 9.97
N GLY A 104 -21.22 7.06 10.57
CA GLY A 104 -20.40 8.18 11.03
C GLY A 104 -19.32 7.77 12.04
N LEU A 105 -19.58 6.76 12.87
CA LEU A 105 -18.61 6.18 13.81
C LEU A 105 -17.63 5.20 13.14
N MET A 106 -18.00 4.58 12.02
CA MET A 106 -17.08 3.78 11.20
C MET A 106 -16.01 4.63 10.54
N LEU A 107 -16.31 5.86 10.13
CA LEU A 107 -15.36 6.77 9.47
C LEU A 107 -14.03 6.96 10.24
N PRO A 108 -14.01 7.32 11.54
CA PRO A 108 -12.76 7.40 12.29
C PRO A 108 -12.07 6.04 12.46
N VAL A 109 -12.82 4.94 12.57
CA VAL A 109 -12.25 3.58 12.64
C VAL A 109 -11.51 3.23 11.34
N ILE A 110 -12.11 3.51 10.18
CA ILE A 110 -11.50 3.33 8.86
C ILE A 110 -10.25 4.21 8.73
N TYR A 111 -10.31 5.43 9.23
CA TYR A 111 -9.19 6.37 9.19
C TYR A 111 -7.98 5.88 10.02
N PHE A 112 -8.22 5.41 11.25
CA PHE A 112 -7.17 4.78 12.06
C PHE A 112 -6.63 3.51 11.40
N TYR A 113 -7.51 2.67 10.85
CA TYR A 113 -7.09 1.46 10.12
C TYR A 113 -6.14 1.80 8.97
N ASN A 114 -6.48 2.79 8.14
CA ASN A 114 -5.64 3.28 7.05
C ASN A 114 -4.25 3.76 7.55
N LEU A 115 -4.21 4.48 8.66
CA LEU A 115 -2.95 4.95 9.25
C LEU A 115 -2.08 3.77 9.75
N PHE A 116 -2.66 2.83 10.50
CA PHE A 116 -1.94 1.68 11.03
C PHE A 116 -1.49 0.70 9.94
N ASP A 117 -2.33 0.43 8.94
CA ASP A 117 -2.00 -0.47 7.82
C ASP A 117 -0.89 0.12 6.95
N THR A 118 -0.89 1.44 6.74
CA THR A 118 0.20 2.12 6.01
C THR A 118 1.54 1.98 6.74
N MET A 119 1.56 2.16 8.06
CA MET A 119 2.79 2.05 8.85
C MET A 119 3.36 0.64 8.81
N HIS A 120 2.54 -0.38 9.04
CA HIS A 120 2.96 -1.78 8.95
C HIS A 120 3.37 -2.18 7.53
N SER A 121 2.69 -1.65 6.52
CA SER A 121 3.04 -1.94 5.14
C SER A 121 4.38 -1.34 4.75
N THR A 122 4.81 -0.23 5.37
CA THR A 122 6.14 0.36 5.13
C THR A 122 7.26 -0.57 5.58
N GLU A 123 7.09 -1.22 6.73
CA GLU A 123 8.07 -2.20 7.22
C GLU A 123 8.16 -3.41 6.31
N LYS A 124 7.02 -3.93 5.85
CA LYS A 124 6.98 -5.05 4.92
C LYS A 124 7.63 -4.70 3.58
N VAL A 125 7.38 -3.51 3.03
CA VAL A 125 7.97 -3.07 1.75
C VAL A 125 9.48 -2.85 1.90
N ASN A 126 9.92 -2.21 3.00
CA ASN A 126 11.34 -2.00 3.25
C ASN A 126 12.07 -3.34 3.48
N ALA A 127 11.48 -4.29 4.20
CA ALA A 127 12.04 -5.63 4.40
C ALA A 127 12.07 -6.46 3.11
N ARG A 128 11.00 -6.39 2.31
CA ARG A 128 10.92 -7.07 1.01
C ARG A 128 12.01 -6.58 0.08
N ASN A 129 12.14 -5.27 -0.07
CA ASN A 129 13.17 -4.74 -0.94
C ASN A 129 14.58 -5.06 -0.39
N ALA A 130 14.83 -4.98 0.92
CA ALA A 130 16.12 -5.42 1.48
C ALA A 130 16.47 -6.88 1.10
N PHE A 131 15.48 -7.77 1.07
CA PHE A 131 15.66 -9.17 0.65
C PHE A 131 15.92 -9.32 -0.87
N LEU A 132 15.17 -8.61 -1.72
CA LEU A 132 15.33 -8.68 -3.18
C LEU A 132 16.71 -8.20 -3.65
N TYR A 133 17.22 -7.11 -3.08
CA TYR A 133 18.56 -6.59 -3.42
C TYR A 133 19.70 -7.50 -2.95
N GLN A 134 19.50 -8.24 -1.85
CA GLN A 134 20.45 -9.25 -1.38
C GLN A 134 20.51 -10.46 -2.34
N GLY A 135 19.37 -10.85 -2.94
CA GLY A 135 19.28 -11.94 -3.90
C GLY A 135 19.87 -11.59 -5.28
N ASP A 136 19.64 -10.38 -5.77
CA ASP A 136 20.14 -9.94 -7.08
C ASP A 136 21.67 -9.74 -7.09
N SER A 137 22.25 -9.30 -5.97
CA SER A 137 23.71 -9.18 -5.82
C SER A 137 24.44 -10.53 -5.91
N TYR A 138 23.74 -11.66 -5.72
CA TYR A 138 24.30 -13.00 -5.84
C TYR A 138 24.25 -13.54 -7.28
N ASN A 139 23.33 -13.06 -8.12
CA ASN A 139 23.11 -13.57 -9.47
C ASN A 139 23.56 -12.62 -10.60
N GLY A 140 24.19 -11.47 -10.30
CA GLY A 140 24.87 -10.63 -11.30
C GLY A 140 23.98 -9.94 -12.33
N HIS A 141 22.65 -10.02 -12.19
CA HIS A 141 21.73 -9.34 -13.09
C HIS A 141 21.43 -7.93 -12.54
N ILE A 142 21.98 -6.90 -13.20
CA ILE A 142 21.65 -5.50 -12.92
C ILE A 142 20.22 -5.25 -13.41
N HIS A 143 19.25 -5.34 -12.51
CA HIS A 143 17.93 -4.79 -12.77
C HIS A 143 17.96 -3.31 -12.39
N ASN A 144 17.80 -2.42 -13.38
CA ASN A 144 17.54 -1.03 -13.08
C ASN A 144 16.26 -1.00 -12.25
N GLY A 145 16.33 -0.51 -11.00
CA GLY A 145 15.20 -0.46 -10.05
C GLY A 145 14.04 0.46 -10.46
N PHE A 146 13.90 0.70 -11.76
CA PHE A 146 12.87 1.47 -12.44
C PHE A 146 12.06 0.63 -13.46
N ASP A 147 12.46 -0.62 -13.73
CA ASP A 147 11.85 -1.48 -14.75
C ASP A 147 10.89 -2.55 -14.17
N GLU A 148 10.49 -2.48 -12.89
CA GLU A 148 9.23 -3.14 -12.52
C GLU A 148 8.10 -2.38 -13.23
N PRO A 149 7.34 -3.03 -14.14
CA PRO A 149 6.27 -2.37 -14.85
C PRO A 149 5.25 -1.84 -13.85
N VAL A 150 5.29 -0.53 -13.62
CA VAL A 150 4.31 0.27 -12.85
C VAL A 150 2.86 0.02 -13.36
N GLY A 151 2.70 -0.63 -14.52
CA GLY A 151 1.43 -1.08 -15.08
C GLY A 151 0.96 -2.51 -14.77
N GLN A 152 1.75 -3.43 -14.17
CA GLN A 152 1.27 -4.81 -13.92
C GLN A 152 0.40 -4.96 -12.66
N ILE A 153 0.39 -3.94 -11.79
CA ILE A 153 -0.39 -3.95 -10.54
C ILE A 153 -1.90 -3.75 -10.82
N PHE A 154 -2.28 -3.25 -12.00
CA PHE A 154 -3.69 -3.21 -12.43
C PHE A 154 -4.26 -4.60 -12.77
N THR A 155 -3.46 -5.68 -12.79
CA THR A 155 -3.82 -6.96 -13.43
C THR A 155 -4.19 -8.08 -12.45
N SER A 156 -4.63 -7.79 -11.22
CA SER A 156 -5.51 -8.77 -10.57
C SER A 156 -6.91 -8.57 -11.15
N LYS A 157 -7.32 -9.40 -12.13
CA LYS A 157 -8.66 -9.31 -12.75
C LYS A 157 -9.78 -9.13 -11.71
N LYS A 158 -9.61 -9.71 -10.52
CA LYS A 158 -10.53 -9.64 -9.38
C LYS A 158 -10.64 -8.25 -8.75
N THR A 159 -9.58 -7.45 -8.72
CA THR A 159 -9.58 -6.15 -8.02
C THR A 159 -10.15 -5.04 -8.88
N GLY A 160 -9.84 -5.05 -10.18
CA GLY A 160 -10.56 -4.25 -11.17
C GLY A 160 -12.05 -4.61 -11.23
N LEU A 161 -12.39 -5.91 -11.24
CA LEU A 161 -13.78 -6.37 -11.16
C LEU A 161 -14.47 -5.92 -9.87
N LEU A 162 -13.79 -5.96 -8.73
CA LEU A 162 -14.33 -5.50 -7.46
C LEU A 162 -14.56 -3.98 -7.45
N LEU A 163 -13.75 -3.20 -8.17
CA LEU A 163 -13.98 -1.76 -8.35
C LEU A 163 -15.21 -1.49 -9.21
N ILE A 164 -15.36 -2.21 -10.31
CA ILE A 164 -16.52 -2.09 -11.20
C ILE A 164 -17.78 -2.52 -10.45
N ALA A 165 -17.74 -3.67 -9.77
CA ALA A 165 -18.84 -4.16 -8.93
C ALA A 165 -19.16 -3.18 -7.80
N GLY A 166 -18.15 -2.63 -7.13
CA GLY A 166 -18.32 -1.61 -6.09
C GLY A 166 -18.96 -0.32 -6.62
N GLY A 167 -18.49 0.18 -7.77
CA GLY A 167 -19.08 1.34 -8.43
C GLY A 167 -20.52 1.11 -8.87
N ILE A 168 -20.82 -0.06 -9.45
CA ILE A 168 -22.18 -0.47 -9.80
C ILE A 168 -23.06 -0.58 -8.54
N MET A 169 -22.52 -1.14 -7.45
CA MET A 169 -23.23 -1.26 -6.17
C MET A 169 -23.57 0.12 -5.59
N ILE A 170 -22.62 1.06 -5.59
CA ILE A 170 -22.83 2.45 -5.19
C ILE A 170 -23.86 3.11 -6.09
N PHE A 171 -23.75 2.93 -7.41
CA PHE A 171 -24.68 3.49 -8.37
C PHE A 171 -26.11 2.97 -8.14
N LEU A 172 -26.28 1.66 -7.93
CA LEU A 172 -27.56 1.04 -7.59
C LEU A 172 -28.15 1.58 -6.29
N PHE A 173 -27.34 1.72 -5.25
CA PHE A 173 -27.76 2.31 -3.97
C PHE A 173 -28.13 3.79 -4.11
N SER A 174 -27.37 4.54 -4.91
CA SER A 174 -27.57 5.97 -5.15
C SER A 174 -28.88 6.27 -5.89
N ILE A 175 -29.39 5.31 -6.67
CA ILE A 175 -30.67 5.43 -7.40
C ILE A 175 -31.90 5.47 -6.46
N LYS A 176 -31.74 5.37 -5.13
CA LYS A 176 -32.84 5.40 -4.13
C LYS A 176 -34.00 4.44 -4.52
N PRO A 177 -33.73 3.15 -4.76
CA PRO A 177 -34.80 2.24 -5.18
C PRO A 177 -35.82 2.05 -4.05
N GLN A 178 -37.12 2.07 -4.38
CA GLN A 178 -38.22 2.03 -3.39
C GLN A 178 -38.19 0.80 -2.49
N TRP A 179 -37.73 -0.36 -2.98
CA TRP A 179 -37.61 -1.57 -2.15
C TRP A 179 -36.54 -1.43 -1.07
N PHE A 180 -35.53 -0.58 -1.29
CA PHE A 180 -34.45 -0.36 -0.35
C PHE A 180 -34.92 0.52 0.82
N SER A 181 -35.74 1.53 0.57
CA SER A 181 -36.41 2.28 1.65
C SER A 181 -37.33 1.39 2.48
N GLU A 182 -38.08 0.46 1.85
CA GLU A 182 -38.94 -0.49 2.57
C GLU A 182 -38.13 -1.48 3.42
N LEU A 183 -37.09 -2.09 2.84
CA LEU A 183 -36.14 -2.96 3.55
C LEU A 183 -35.51 -2.22 4.75
N LEU A 184 -35.12 -0.96 4.56
CA LEU A 184 -34.51 -0.17 5.61
C LEU A 184 -35.50 0.25 6.69
N HIS A 185 -36.76 0.53 6.36
CA HIS A 185 -37.79 0.81 7.36
C HIS A 185 -38.05 -0.42 8.25
N LEU A 186 -38.04 -1.62 7.63
CA LEU A 186 -37.99 -2.91 8.32
C LEU A 186 -36.72 -2.99 9.19
N MET A 187 -35.53 -2.73 8.64
CA MET A 187 -34.29 -2.77 9.42
C MET A 187 -34.34 -1.81 10.60
N ASN A 188 -34.80 -0.57 10.46
CA ASN A 188 -34.84 0.43 11.53
C ASN A 188 -35.77 0.00 12.69
N SER A 189 -36.90 -0.64 12.37
CA SER A 189 -37.83 -1.16 13.38
C SER A 189 -37.31 -2.43 14.08
N TYR A 190 -36.62 -3.32 13.35
CA TYR A 190 -36.18 -4.63 13.87
C TYR A 190 -34.69 -4.67 14.28
N LEU A 191 -33.89 -3.62 14.05
CA LEU A 191 -32.45 -3.58 14.34
C LEU A 191 -32.18 -3.85 15.81
N GLY A 192 -32.95 -3.22 16.70
CA GLY A 192 -32.84 -3.40 18.14
C GLY A 192 -33.09 -4.85 18.55
N ALA A 193 -34.08 -5.52 17.94
CA ALA A 193 -34.38 -6.92 18.19
C ALA A 193 -33.26 -7.84 17.71
N PHE A 194 -32.70 -7.61 16.51
CA PHE A 194 -31.56 -8.38 16.00
C PHE A 194 -30.31 -8.21 16.87
N VAL A 195 -30.00 -6.98 17.31
CA VAL A 195 -28.89 -6.68 18.22
C VAL A 195 -29.10 -7.38 19.56
N LEU A 196 -30.32 -7.33 20.12
CA LEU A 196 -30.65 -7.99 21.39
C LEU A 196 -30.55 -9.53 21.29
N ILE A 197 -31.00 -10.11 20.18
CA ILE A 197 -30.87 -11.55 19.90
C ILE A 197 -29.39 -11.94 19.76
N GLY A 198 -28.61 -11.16 19.01
CA GLY A 198 -27.17 -11.41 18.83
C GLY A 198 -26.41 -11.33 20.15
N ILE A 199 -26.68 -10.31 20.97
CA ILE A 199 -26.10 -10.16 22.32
C ILE A 199 -26.53 -11.32 23.22
N GLY A 200 -27.80 -11.74 23.16
CA GLY A 200 -28.31 -12.88 23.93
C GLY A 200 -27.61 -14.20 23.58
N ILE A 201 -27.41 -14.47 22.29
CA ILE A 201 -26.67 -15.64 21.81
C ILE A 201 -25.20 -15.56 22.24
N PHE A 202 -24.57 -14.38 22.10
CA PHE A 202 -23.18 -14.18 22.50
C PHE A 202 -22.99 -14.43 24.00
N MET A 203 -23.86 -13.88 24.85
CA MET A 203 -23.82 -14.10 26.30
C MET A 203 -24.05 -15.57 26.66
N PHE A 204 -24.97 -16.26 25.98
CA PHE A 204 -25.24 -17.67 26.21
C PHE A 204 -24.05 -18.57 25.84
N LEU A 205 -23.36 -18.27 24.75
CA LEU A 205 -22.15 -18.98 24.33
C LEU A 205 -20.96 -18.71 25.25
N HIS A 206 -20.83 -17.47 25.74
CA HIS A 206 -19.74 -17.09 26.65
C HIS A 206 -19.90 -17.67 28.07
N LYS A 207 -21.13 -17.96 28.50
CA LYS A 207 -21.41 -18.57 29.81
C LYS A 207 -21.17 -20.09 29.84
N LYS A 208 -20.90 -20.74 28.69
CA LYS A 208 -20.64 -22.19 28.59
C LYS A 208 -19.14 -22.56 28.64
N LYS A 209 -18.27 -21.62 29.02
CA LYS A 209 -16.84 -21.86 29.27
C LYS A 209 -16.51 -21.51 30.71
#